data_AF-A0A1C5PVB7-F1
#
_entry.id   AF-A0A1C5PVB7-F1
#
_cell.length_a   1.000
_cell.length_b   1.000
_cell.length_c   1.000
_cell.angle_alpha   90.00
_cell.angle_beta   90.00
_cell.angle_gamma   90.00
#
_symmetry.space_group_name_H-M   'P 1'
#
loop_
_entity.id
_entity.type
_entity.pdbx_description
1 polymer ?
#
loop_
_entity_poly.entity_id
_entity_poly.type
_entity_poly.pdbx_seq_one_letter_code
_entity_poly.pdbx_strand_id
1 'polypeptide(L)'
;MYKRALSGLLVINLIFLIGVLSLCRMEEICRKLQQTVSEVHMEESLLADKESIMMGIASRTSSGQRVVDCSELQRESKYQLEQADLEVLLRIVEAEAGCEDEDGKLLVANVILNRLNSEKFPDSITEIVFQRENGVSQFSPIADGSYYKVSVSEETVEAVGRALAGEDISRGALYFAARKYADSGSMRWFDEKLTLLFRHGGHEFFSDKKALQ
;
A
#
# COMPACT_ATOMS: atom_id res chain seq x y z
N MET A 1 19.03 -49.75 -37.68
CA MET A 1 17.63 -49.56 -37.22
C MET A 1 17.52 -49.19 -35.73
N TYR A 2 18.47 -49.58 -34.87
CA TYR A 2 18.50 -49.26 -33.42
C TYR A 2 18.59 -47.77 -33.03
N LYS A 3 19.28 -46.92 -33.80
CA LYS A 3 19.49 -45.49 -33.45
C LYS A 3 18.19 -44.67 -33.36
N ARG A 4 17.16 -45.02 -34.16
CA ARG A 4 15.85 -44.35 -34.12
C ARG A 4 15.02 -44.81 -32.91
N ALA A 5 15.13 -46.08 -32.53
CA ALA A 5 14.47 -46.62 -31.34
C ALA A 5 15.09 -46.07 -30.04
N LEU A 6 16.43 -45.92 -30.01
CA LEU A 6 17.14 -45.33 -28.86
C LEU A 6 16.76 -43.85 -28.65
N SER A 7 16.67 -43.08 -29.74
CA SER A 7 16.21 -41.68 -29.67
C SER A 7 14.76 -41.57 -29.17
N GLY A 8 13.87 -42.44 -29.65
CA GLY A 8 12.49 -42.50 -29.15
C GLY A 8 12.41 -42.80 -27.66
N LEU A 9 13.21 -43.75 -27.16
CA LEU A 9 13.25 -44.10 -25.74
C LEU A 9 13.75 -42.93 -24.88
N LEU A 10 14.74 -42.17 -25.36
CA LEU A 10 15.27 -41.00 -24.65
C LEU A 10 14.24 -39.86 -24.58
N VAL A 11 13.49 -39.61 -25.65
CA VAL A 11 12.45 -38.56 -25.66
C VAL A 11 11.30 -38.90 -24.72
N ILE A 12 10.89 -40.18 -24.68
CA ILE A 12 9.84 -40.64 -23.76
C ILE A 12 10.28 -40.49 -22.31
N ASN A 13 11.53 -40.86 -21.99
CA ASN A 13 12.07 -40.67 -20.65
C ASN A 13 12.16 -39.18 -20.27
N LEU A 14 12.53 -38.31 -21.21
CA LEU A 14 12.60 -36.87 -20.97
C LEU A 14 11.22 -36.25 -20.69
N ILE A 15 10.20 -36.63 -21.46
CA ILE A 15 8.81 -36.17 -21.25
C ILE A 15 8.30 -36.66 -19.89
N PHE A 16 8.59 -37.91 -19.51
CA PHE A 16 8.22 -38.44 -18.21
C PHE A 16 8.91 -37.69 -17.06
N LEU A 17 10.20 -37.38 -17.21
CA LEU A 17 10.97 -36.63 -16.20
C LEU A 17 10.45 -35.20 -16.03
N ILE A 18 10.11 -34.52 -17.13
CA ILE A 18 9.49 -33.18 -17.10
C ILE A 18 8.10 -33.23 -16.44
N GLY A 19 7.31 -34.27 -16.74
CA GLY A 19 6.00 -34.48 -16.10
C GLY A 19 6.11 -34.68 -14.59
N VAL A 20 7.04 -35.53 -14.14
CA VAL A 20 7.29 -35.77 -12.71
C VAL A 20 7.82 -34.52 -12.00
N LEU A 21 8.73 -33.77 -12.62
CA LEU A 21 9.23 -32.49 -12.09
C LEU A 21 8.10 -31.44 -11.97
N SER A 22 7.18 -31.42 -12.93
CA SER A 22 6.03 -30.50 -12.92
C SER A 22 5.02 -30.85 -11.83
N LEU A 23 4.77 -32.15 -11.60
CA LEU A 23 3.90 -32.62 -10.53
C LEU A 23 4.50 -32.34 -9.13
N CYS A 24 5.80 -32.55 -8.95
CA CYS A 24 6.48 -32.18 -7.69
C CYS A 24 6.41 -30.67 -7.40
N ARG A 25 6.55 -29.82 -8.42
CA ARG A 25 6.42 -28.35 -8.28
C ARG A 25 5.01 -27.94 -7.85
N MET A 26 3.98 -28.64 -8.34
CA MET A 26 2.59 -28.37 -7.95
C MET A 26 2.31 -28.76 -6.49
N GLU A 27 2.83 -29.90 -6.02
CA GLU A 27 2.71 -30.27 -4.60
C GLU A 27 3.42 -29.30 -3.66
N GLU A 28 4.53 -28.71 -4.10
CA GLU A 28 5.27 -27.69 -3.33
C GLU A 28 4.53 -26.35 -3.28
N ILE A 29 3.85 -25.96 -4.37
CA ILE A 29 2.96 -24.77 -4.41
C ILE A 29 1.72 -24.98 -3.54
N CYS A 30 1.10 -26.16 -3.57
CA CYS A 30 -0.02 -26.50 -2.70
C CYS A 30 0.38 -26.51 -1.22
N ARG A 31 1.58 -27.01 -0.88
CA ARG A 31 2.11 -26.95 0.50
C ARG A 31 2.31 -25.51 0.96
N LYS A 32 2.88 -24.66 0.09
CA LYS A 32 3.05 -23.22 0.39
C LYS A 32 1.71 -22.54 0.60
N LEU A 33 0.73 -22.76 -0.28
CA LEU A 33 -0.63 -22.24 -0.13
C LEU A 33 -1.30 -22.68 1.17
N GLN A 34 -1.15 -23.95 1.57
CA GLN A 34 -1.74 -24.45 2.81
C GLN A 34 -1.07 -23.87 4.06
N GLN A 35 0.22 -23.56 3.98
CA GLN A 35 0.96 -22.83 5.02
C GLN A 35 0.50 -21.37 5.10
N THR A 36 0.31 -20.70 3.94
CA THR A 36 -0.24 -19.33 3.89
C THR A 36 -1.67 -19.26 4.42
N VAL A 37 -2.51 -20.24 4.10
CA VAL A 37 -3.90 -20.31 4.62
C VAL A 37 -3.92 -20.54 6.14
N SER A 38 -2.94 -21.25 6.69
CA SER A 38 -2.84 -21.47 8.15
C SER A 38 -2.32 -20.23 8.88
N GLU A 39 -1.42 -19.45 8.26
CA GLU A 39 -0.99 -18.13 8.75
C GLU A 39 -2.15 -17.10 8.68
N VAL A 40 -2.91 -17.08 7.57
CA VAL A 40 -4.10 -16.21 7.41
C VAL A 40 -5.18 -16.54 8.43
N HIS A 41 -5.39 -17.82 8.78
CA HIS A 41 -6.39 -18.20 9.79
C HIS A 41 -5.97 -17.81 11.23
N MET A 42 -4.66 -17.70 11.50
CA MET A 42 -4.16 -17.15 12.76
C MET A 42 -4.28 -15.63 12.80
N GLU A 43 -4.03 -14.95 11.67
CA GLU A 43 -4.11 -13.49 11.54
C GLU A 43 -5.57 -12.98 11.61
N GLU A 44 -6.53 -13.71 11.03
CA GLU A 44 -7.97 -13.42 11.14
C GLU A 44 -8.48 -13.56 12.59
N SER A 45 -7.94 -14.50 13.37
CA SER A 45 -8.25 -14.65 14.80
C SER A 45 -7.62 -13.56 15.68
N LEU A 46 -6.47 -13.03 15.28
CA LEU A 46 -5.79 -11.90 15.95
C LEU A 46 -6.46 -10.56 15.64
N LEU A 47 -7.07 -10.40 14.47
CA LEU A 47 -7.85 -9.20 14.14
C LEU A 47 -9.15 -9.10 14.94
N ALA A 48 -9.81 -10.24 15.20
CA ALA A 48 -10.97 -10.28 16.11
C ALA A 48 -10.60 -9.93 17.56
N ASP A 49 -9.36 -10.24 17.99
CA ASP A 49 -8.85 -9.85 19.31
C ASP A 49 -8.34 -8.41 19.32
N LYS A 50 -7.83 -7.86 18.21
CA LYS A 50 -7.45 -6.43 18.10
C LYS A 50 -8.65 -5.48 18.06
N GLU A 51 -9.79 -5.88 17.48
CA GLU A 51 -11.06 -5.16 17.69
C GLU A 51 -11.49 -5.20 19.17
N SER A 52 -11.22 -6.31 19.86
CA SER A 52 -11.48 -6.43 21.30
C SER A 52 -10.50 -5.61 22.17
N ILE A 53 -9.22 -5.48 21.76
CA ILE A 53 -8.21 -4.67 22.45
C ILE A 53 -8.44 -3.17 22.21
N MET A 54 -9.00 -2.77 21.06
CA MET A 54 -9.48 -1.40 20.85
C MET A 54 -10.76 -1.08 21.66
N MET A 55 -11.36 -2.09 22.32
CA MET A 55 -12.54 -1.95 23.17
C MET A 55 -12.34 -2.33 24.65
N GLY A 56 -11.12 -2.56 25.15
CA GLY A 56 -10.96 -2.77 26.59
C GLY A 56 -9.61 -3.22 27.10
N ILE A 57 -8.73 -2.27 27.45
CA ILE A 57 -7.83 -2.42 28.59
C ILE A 57 -7.83 -1.12 29.40
N ALA A 58 -8.91 -0.92 30.17
CA ALA A 58 -8.79 -0.16 31.41
C ALA A 58 -8.10 -1.08 32.43
N SER A 59 -6.78 -0.94 32.55
CA SER A 59 -6.06 -1.43 33.71
C SER A 59 -6.69 -0.76 34.94
N ARG A 60 -7.41 -1.56 35.72
CA ARG A 60 -7.99 -1.15 37.01
C ARG A 60 -6.84 -0.76 37.95
N THR A 61 -6.44 0.50 37.92
CA THR A 61 -5.81 1.15 39.06
C THR A 61 -6.92 1.81 39.85
N SER A 62 -7.37 1.08 40.87
CA SER A 62 -8.26 1.63 41.89
C SER A 62 -7.49 2.71 42.66
N SER A 63 -7.71 3.97 42.31
CA SER A 63 -7.48 5.09 43.22
C SER A 63 -8.70 5.99 43.16
N GLY A 64 -9.42 6.06 44.27
CA GLY A 64 -10.74 6.68 44.35
C GLY A 64 -10.74 8.15 43.95
N GLN A 65 -11.91 8.58 43.46
CA GLN A 65 -12.34 9.96 43.31
C GLN A 65 -11.87 10.69 42.02
N ARG A 66 -12.58 10.44 40.92
CA ARG A 66 -13.26 11.43 40.06
C ARG A 66 -13.91 10.68 38.91
N VAL A 67 -15.24 10.76 38.81
CA VAL A 67 -15.97 10.32 37.63
C VAL A 67 -15.73 11.38 36.57
N VAL A 68 -14.80 11.11 35.65
CA VAL A 68 -14.70 11.87 34.39
C VAL A 68 -15.64 11.18 33.43
N ASP A 69 -16.60 11.93 32.91
CA ASP A 69 -17.56 11.46 31.91
C ASP A 69 -16.78 11.02 30.66
N CYS A 70 -16.88 9.74 30.28
CA CYS A 70 -16.09 9.13 29.21
C CYS A 70 -16.64 9.44 27.80
N SER A 71 -17.25 10.60 27.59
CA SER A 71 -17.74 11.02 26.28
C SER A 71 -16.73 11.85 25.47
N GLU A 72 -15.58 12.24 26.04
CA GLU A 72 -14.56 13.08 25.37
C GLU A 72 -13.21 12.37 25.14
N LEU A 73 -13.25 11.12 24.66
CA LEU A 73 -12.11 10.52 23.95
C LEU A 73 -12.50 10.18 22.51
N GLN A 74 -13.27 11.06 21.87
CA GLN A 74 -13.27 11.11 20.42
C GLN A 74 -11.85 11.51 20.01
N ARG A 75 -11.05 10.53 19.58
CA ARG A 75 -9.85 10.79 18.80
C ARG A 75 -10.33 11.61 17.60
N GLU A 76 -10.16 12.94 17.64
CA GLU A 76 -10.64 13.85 16.60
C GLU A 76 -9.87 13.55 15.31
N SER A 77 -10.33 12.57 14.53
CA SER A 77 -9.82 12.33 13.20
C SER A 77 -10.30 13.47 12.32
N LYS A 78 -9.37 14.20 11.71
CA LYS A 78 -9.67 15.30 10.79
C LYS A 78 -10.50 14.81 9.60
N TYR A 79 -10.28 13.56 9.19
CA TYR A 79 -11.00 12.89 8.11
C TYR A 79 -11.88 11.77 8.67
N GLN A 80 -13.10 11.67 8.16
CA GLN A 80 -13.99 10.53 8.38
C GLN A 80 -14.12 9.82 7.03
N LEU A 81 -13.37 8.74 6.87
CA LEU A 81 -13.37 7.93 5.64
C LEU A 81 -14.29 6.73 5.82
N GLU A 82 -14.95 6.32 4.74
CA GLU A 82 -15.60 5.00 4.72
C GLU A 82 -14.56 3.89 4.84
N GLN A 83 -14.96 2.74 5.41
CA GLN A 83 -14.06 1.61 5.60
C GLN A 83 -13.38 1.16 4.29
N ALA A 84 -14.10 1.26 3.17
CA ALA A 84 -13.57 0.95 1.84
C ALA A 84 -12.44 1.91 1.43
N ASP A 85 -12.62 3.22 1.61
CA ASP A 85 -11.61 4.23 1.29
C ASP A 85 -10.38 4.13 2.22
N LEU A 86 -10.60 3.79 3.49
CA LEU A 86 -9.51 3.53 4.43
C LEU A 86 -8.66 2.32 4.00
N GLU A 87 -9.31 1.22 3.59
CA GLU A 87 -8.59 0.05 3.08
C GLU A 87 -7.79 0.40 1.82
N VAL A 88 -8.39 1.15 0.89
CA VAL A 88 -7.71 1.60 -0.33
C VAL A 88 -6.48 2.45 0.00
N LEU A 89 -6.63 3.41 0.93
CA LEU A 89 -5.54 4.28 1.37
C LEU A 89 -4.39 3.49 2.00
N LEU A 90 -4.69 2.56 2.90
CA LEU A 90 -3.67 1.73 3.56
C LEU A 90 -2.90 0.88 2.53
N ARG A 91 -3.63 0.22 1.63
CA ARG A 91 -3.01 -0.66 0.62
C ARG A 91 -2.15 0.10 -0.38
N ILE A 92 -2.59 1.27 -0.83
CA ILE A 92 -1.81 2.04 -1.79
C ILE A 92 -0.55 2.64 -1.16
N VAL A 93 -0.62 3.09 0.10
CA VAL A 93 0.56 3.59 0.84
C VAL A 93 1.56 2.46 1.07
N GLU A 94 1.11 1.28 1.47
CA GLU A 94 1.98 0.10 1.58
C GLU A 94 2.64 -0.24 0.25
N ALA A 95 1.89 -0.20 -0.86
CA ALA A 95 2.44 -0.56 -2.16
C ALA A 95 3.44 0.47 -2.73
N GLU A 96 3.26 1.77 -2.44
CA GLU A 96 4.15 2.83 -2.93
C GLU A 96 5.35 3.09 -1.98
N ALA A 97 5.14 2.96 -0.67
CA ALA A 97 6.10 3.39 0.35
C ALA A 97 6.39 2.32 1.42
N GLY A 98 6.00 1.06 1.22
CA GLY A 98 6.24 -0.02 2.19
C GLY A 98 7.72 -0.20 2.56
N CYS A 99 8.64 0.07 1.63
CA CYS A 99 10.08 0.03 1.84
C CYS A 99 10.70 1.33 2.40
N GLU A 100 9.90 2.39 2.58
CA GLU A 100 10.34 3.66 3.16
C GLU A 100 10.12 3.66 4.69
N ASP A 101 10.69 4.64 5.37
CA ASP A 101 10.43 4.88 6.79
C ASP A 101 9.00 5.39 7.05
N GLU A 102 8.60 5.48 8.31
CA GLU A 102 7.26 5.94 8.70
C GLU A 102 6.92 7.33 8.13
N ASP A 103 7.89 8.25 8.11
CA ASP A 103 7.69 9.59 7.55
C ASP A 103 7.51 9.54 6.01
N GLY A 104 8.20 8.64 5.31
CA GLY A 104 7.98 8.37 3.89
C GLY A 104 6.58 7.84 3.59
N LYS A 105 6.08 6.91 4.42
CA LYS A 105 4.70 6.41 4.36
C LYS A 105 3.68 7.52 4.63
N LEU A 106 3.92 8.33 5.66
CA LEU A 106 3.09 9.49 6.01
C LEU A 106 3.03 10.51 4.86
N LEU A 107 4.16 10.78 4.20
CA LEU A 107 4.23 11.70 3.07
C LEU A 107 3.38 11.26 1.88
N VAL A 108 3.38 9.98 1.52
CA VAL A 108 2.52 9.46 0.46
C VAL A 108 1.04 9.57 0.85
N ALA A 109 0.70 9.23 2.09
CA ALA A 109 -0.65 9.42 2.62
C ALA A 109 -1.08 10.89 2.58
N ASN A 110 -0.21 11.82 2.97
CA ASN A 110 -0.47 13.26 2.90
C ASN A 110 -0.72 13.73 1.46
N VAL A 111 0.03 13.24 0.47
CA VAL A 111 -0.22 13.59 -0.93
C VAL A 111 -1.63 13.17 -1.37
N ILE A 112 -2.07 11.96 -1.01
CA ILE A 112 -3.41 11.48 -1.36
C ILE A 112 -4.49 12.33 -0.67
N LEU A 113 -4.33 12.64 0.60
CA LEU A 113 -5.27 13.51 1.34
C LEU A 113 -5.25 14.96 0.82
N ASN A 114 -4.11 15.46 0.36
CA ASN A 114 -4.03 16.78 -0.26
C ASN A 114 -4.76 16.81 -1.61
N ARG A 115 -4.73 15.71 -2.37
CA ARG A 115 -5.55 15.57 -3.58
C ARG A 115 -7.03 15.56 -3.24
N LEU A 116 -7.43 14.81 -2.21
CA LEU A 116 -8.83 14.78 -1.74
C LEU A 116 -9.35 16.17 -1.35
N ASN A 117 -8.49 17.03 -0.81
CA ASN A 117 -8.85 18.41 -0.43
C ASN A 117 -8.73 19.42 -1.58
N SER A 118 -8.37 19.01 -2.79
CA SER A 118 -8.08 19.89 -3.92
C SER A 118 -9.12 19.73 -5.01
N GLU A 119 -9.72 20.83 -5.44
CA GLU A 119 -10.73 20.88 -6.53
C GLU A 119 -10.23 20.36 -7.89
N LYS A 120 -8.92 20.08 -8.02
CA LYS A 120 -8.31 19.54 -9.23
C LYS A 120 -8.43 18.02 -9.37
N PHE A 121 -8.71 17.33 -8.27
CA PHE A 121 -8.74 15.88 -8.21
C PHE A 121 -10.15 15.41 -7.85
N PRO A 122 -10.46 14.11 -8.06
CA PRO A 122 -11.73 13.53 -7.64
C PRO A 122 -11.97 13.65 -6.13
N ASP A 123 -13.24 13.63 -5.73
CA ASP A 123 -13.69 13.83 -4.34
C ASP A 123 -13.65 12.54 -3.48
N SER A 124 -13.07 11.45 -3.99
CA SER A 124 -12.95 10.18 -3.26
C SER A 124 -11.56 9.56 -3.39
N ILE A 125 -11.11 8.88 -2.32
CA ILE A 125 -9.79 8.22 -2.30
C ILE A 125 -9.74 7.12 -3.35
N THR A 126 -10.80 6.33 -3.44
CA THR A 126 -10.93 5.30 -4.48
C THR A 126 -10.73 5.89 -5.89
N GLU A 127 -11.41 6.98 -6.24
CA GLU A 127 -11.25 7.58 -7.58
C GLU A 127 -9.85 8.16 -7.79
N ILE A 128 -9.25 8.79 -6.77
CA ILE A 128 -7.88 9.31 -6.84
C ILE A 128 -6.88 8.18 -7.10
N VAL A 129 -7.01 7.05 -6.38
CA VAL A 129 -6.06 5.93 -6.46
C VAL A 129 -6.21 5.17 -7.77
N PHE A 130 -7.44 4.93 -8.23
CA PHE A 130 -7.71 4.20 -9.46
C PHE A 130 -7.79 5.10 -10.72
N GLN A 131 -7.45 6.39 -10.58
CA GLN A 131 -7.44 7.34 -11.70
C GLN A 131 -6.53 6.85 -12.83
N ARG A 132 -7.04 6.95 -14.06
CA ARG A 132 -6.28 6.66 -15.29
C ARG A 132 -6.35 7.83 -16.25
N GLU A 133 -5.20 8.29 -16.71
CA GLU A 133 -5.07 9.33 -17.72
C GLU A 133 -4.43 8.75 -18.98
N ASN A 134 -5.11 8.85 -20.12
CA ASN A 134 -4.63 8.33 -21.42
C ASN A 134 -4.18 6.85 -21.38
N GLY A 135 -4.81 6.04 -20.53
CA GLY A 135 -4.48 4.63 -20.34
C GLY A 135 -3.34 4.35 -19.36
N VAL A 136 -2.75 5.38 -18.77
CA VAL A 136 -1.71 5.28 -17.73
C VAL A 136 -2.35 5.43 -16.36
N SER A 137 -2.04 4.53 -15.43
CA SER A 137 -2.55 4.63 -14.06
C SER A 137 -1.76 5.68 -13.28
N GLN A 138 -2.45 6.45 -12.44
CA GLN A 138 -1.85 7.50 -11.63
C GLN A 138 -0.84 6.95 -10.59
N PHE A 139 -1.08 5.73 -10.11
CA PHE A 139 -0.18 5.01 -9.19
C PHE A 139 0.31 3.73 -9.86
N SER A 140 1.61 3.46 -9.74
CA SER A 140 2.24 2.32 -10.43
C SER A 140 1.76 0.95 -9.93
N PRO A 141 1.48 0.75 -8.63
CA PRO A 141 0.95 -0.50 -8.08
C PRO A 141 -0.39 -0.97 -8.66
N ILE A 142 -1.17 -0.04 -9.20
CA ILE A 142 -2.47 -0.35 -9.83
C ILE A 142 -2.26 -1.01 -11.19
N ALA A 143 -1.23 -0.58 -11.93
CA ALA A 143 -0.93 -1.11 -13.26
C ALA A 143 -0.15 -2.44 -13.19
N ASP A 144 0.79 -2.58 -12.25
CA ASP A 144 1.59 -3.80 -12.09
C ASP A 144 0.90 -4.89 -11.24
N GLY A 145 -0.20 -4.52 -10.56
CA GLY A 145 -1.02 -5.41 -9.74
C GLY A 145 -0.44 -5.74 -8.37
N SER A 146 0.63 -5.07 -7.94
CA SER A 146 1.20 -5.21 -6.59
C SER A 146 0.22 -4.75 -5.51
N TYR A 147 -0.60 -3.73 -5.78
CA TYR A 147 -1.68 -3.27 -4.88
C TYR A 147 -2.60 -4.42 -4.39
N TYR A 148 -2.87 -5.40 -5.26
CA TYR A 148 -3.75 -6.53 -4.91
C TYR A 148 -3.06 -7.63 -4.10
N LYS A 149 -1.73 -7.56 -3.93
CA LYS A 149 -0.90 -8.60 -3.31
C LYS A 149 -0.23 -8.15 -2.01
N VAL A 150 -0.19 -6.84 -1.75
CA VAL A 150 0.43 -6.31 -0.52
C VAL A 150 -0.38 -6.66 0.72
N SER A 151 0.33 -6.95 1.80
CA SER A 151 -0.20 -7.03 3.15
C SER A 151 0.22 -5.76 3.89
N VAL A 152 -0.74 -5.05 4.48
CA VAL A 152 -0.48 -3.76 5.15
C VAL A 152 0.32 -3.99 6.43
N SER A 153 1.46 -3.29 6.56
CA SER A 153 2.29 -3.33 7.77
C SER A 153 1.73 -2.45 8.89
N GLU A 154 2.09 -2.75 10.14
CA GLU A 154 1.70 -1.92 11.30
C GLU A 154 2.22 -0.49 11.18
N GLU A 155 3.43 -0.30 10.64
CA GLU A 155 4.02 1.02 10.36
C GLU A 155 3.17 1.83 9.38
N THR A 156 2.61 1.19 8.35
CA THR A 156 1.69 1.85 7.40
C THR A 156 0.39 2.25 8.08
N VAL A 157 -0.16 1.40 8.96
CA VAL A 157 -1.37 1.74 9.74
C VAL A 157 -1.11 2.95 10.63
N GLU A 158 0.04 3.01 11.30
CA GLU A 158 0.42 4.12 12.16
C GLU A 158 0.61 5.42 11.36
N ALA A 159 1.36 5.36 10.26
CA ALA A 159 1.59 6.52 9.39
C ALA A 159 0.30 7.07 8.78
N VAL A 160 -0.60 6.20 8.30
CA VAL A 160 -1.92 6.62 7.80
C VAL A 160 -2.78 7.18 8.94
N GLY A 161 -2.74 6.57 10.13
CA GLY A 161 -3.44 7.09 11.31
C GLY A 161 -3.00 8.51 11.69
N ARG A 162 -1.69 8.79 11.63
CA ARG A 162 -1.11 10.14 11.81
C ARG A 162 -1.63 11.12 10.75
N ALA A 163 -1.64 10.71 9.49
CA ALA A 163 -2.16 11.52 8.38
C ALA A 163 -3.65 11.86 8.57
N LEU A 164 -4.47 10.88 9.00
CA LEU A 164 -5.90 11.05 9.25
C LEU A 164 -6.21 11.89 10.48
N ALA A 165 -5.32 11.90 11.46
CA ALA A 165 -5.35 12.84 12.60
C ALA A 165 -4.99 14.27 12.19
N GLY A 166 -4.54 14.49 10.94
CA GLY A 166 -4.26 15.81 10.38
C GLY A 166 -2.79 16.20 10.39
N GLU A 167 -1.88 15.29 10.73
CA GLU A 167 -0.45 15.52 10.57
C GLU A 167 -0.09 15.59 9.08
N ASP A 168 0.50 16.70 8.64
CA ASP A 168 0.97 16.90 7.27
C ASP A 168 2.39 17.49 7.24
N ILE A 169 3.36 16.68 6.82
CA ILE A 169 4.76 17.08 6.64
C ILE A 169 5.12 17.31 5.16
N SER A 170 4.14 17.20 4.25
CA SER A 170 4.32 17.27 2.80
C SER A 170 4.43 18.69 2.23
N ARG A 171 4.21 19.73 3.06
CA ARG A 171 4.19 21.15 2.63
C ARG A 171 3.20 21.41 1.49
N GLY A 172 2.07 20.68 1.46
CA GLY A 172 1.07 20.78 0.40
C GLY A 172 1.49 20.12 -0.92
N ALA A 173 2.30 19.05 -0.86
CA ALA A 173 2.64 18.28 -2.04
C ALA A 173 1.38 17.62 -2.63
N LEU A 174 1.24 17.68 -3.95
CA LEU A 174 0.17 17.04 -4.71
C LEU A 174 0.72 15.92 -5.62
N TYR A 175 2.03 15.86 -5.79
CA TYR A 175 2.69 14.90 -6.66
C TYR A 175 3.97 14.39 -5.98
N PHE A 176 4.34 13.15 -6.26
CA PHE A 176 5.63 12.59 -5.94
C PHE A 176 6.16 11.75 -7.10
N ALA A 177 7.48 11.60 -7.18
CA ALA A 177 8.12 10.75 -8.17
C ALA A 177 9.42 10.16 -7.65
N ALA A 178 9.66 8.88 -7.95
CA ALA A 178 10.95 8.25 -7.75
C ALA A 178 11.76 8.35 -9.06
N ARG A 179 12.61 9.38 -9.18
CA ARG A 179 13.38 9.70 -10.41
C ARG A 179 14.16 8.51 -10.97
N LYS A 180 14.59 7.57 -10.13
CA LYS A 180 15.31 6.35 -10.53
C LYS A 180 14.46 5.40 -11.37
N TYR A 181 13.14 5.39 -11.17
CA TYR A 181 12.21 4.46 -11.81
C TYR A 181 11.32 5.13 -12.87
N ALA A 182 11.23 6.46 -12.84
CA ALA A 182 10.48 7.23 -13.82
C ALA A 182 11.26 7.37 -15.15
N ASP A 183 10.52 7.36 -16.27
CA ASP A 183 11.11 7.62 -17.58
C ASP A 183 11.53 9.09 -17.72
N SER A 184 12.49 9.34 -18.61
CA SER A 184 13.07 10.68 -18.80
C SER A 184 12.07 11.70 -19.34
N GLY A 185 11.03 11.26 -20.08
CA GLY A 185 9.98 12.13 -20.58
C GLY A 185 9.06 12.60 -19.45
N SER A 186 8.60 11.67 -18.61
CA SER A 186 7.81 11.97 -17.42
C SER A 186 8.57 12.87 -16.46
N MET A 187 9.82 12.56 -16.14
CA MET A 187 10.61 13.41 -15.24
C MET A 187 10.84 14.82 -15.79
N ARG A 188 11.00 14.96 -17.11
CA ARG A 188 11.08 16.26 -17.75
C ARG A 188 9.79 17.07 -17.58
N TRP A 189 8.62 16.42 -17.69
CA TRP A 189 7.35 17.08 -17.44
C TRP A 189 7.25 17.55 -15.98
N PHE A 190 7.64 16.73 -15.01
CA PHE A 190 7.69 17.11 -13.59
C PHE A 190 8.58 18.35 -13.37
N ASP A 191 9.79 18.33 -13.94
CA ASP A 191 10.76 19.42 -13.80
C ASP A 191 10.29 20.73 -14.47
N GLU A 192 9.55 20.65 -15.59
CA GLU A 192 9.07 21.83 -16.32
C GLU A 192 7.75 22.40 -15.74
N LYS A 193 6.83 21.53 -15.32
CA LYS A 193 5.44 21.88 -14.98
C LYS A 193 5.18 22.03 -13.49
N LEU A 194 5.98 21.40 -12.63
CA LEU A 194 5.76 21.41 -11.19
C LEU A 194 6.86 22.18 -10.45
N THR A 195 6.63 22.46 -9.18
CA THR A 195 7.64 23.03 -8.27
C THR A 195 8.10 21.96 -7.30
N LEU A 196 9.39 21.60 -7.35
CA LEU A 196 9.99 20.72 -6.37
C LEU A 196 9.98 21.37 -4.98
N LEU A 197 9.40 20.68 -4.00
CA LEU A 197 9.34 21.15 -2.62
C LEU A 197 10.52 20.64 -1.80
N PHE A 198 10.75 19.32 -1.81
CA PHE A 198 11.84 18.63 -1.12
C PHE A 198 11.96 17.19 -1.60
N ARG A 199 12.93 16.47 -1.04
CA ARG A 199 13.18 15.05 -1.27
C ARG A 199 13.19 14.33 0.07
N HIS A 200 12.64 13.12 0.11
CA HIS A 200 12.68 12.22 1.26
C HIS A 200 12.81 10.79 0.77
N GLY A 201 13.75 10.03 1.33
CA GLY A 201 14.05 8.68 0.85
C GLY A 201 14.33 8.62 -0.65
N GLY A 202 13.64 7.73 -1.36
CA GLY A 202 13.69 7.60 -2.82
C GLY A 202 12.81 8.58 -3.60
N HIS A 203 12.05 9.43 -2.92
CA HIS A 203 10.98 10.24 -3.51
C HIS A 203 11.30 11.73 -3.58
N GLU A 204 10.91 12.36 -4.69
CA GLU A 204 10.84 13.81 -4.86
C GLU A 204 9.38 14.25 -4.76
N PHE A 205 9.09 15.29 -3.97
CA PHE A 205 7.73 15.78 -3.73
C PHE A 205 7.53 17.16 -4.37
N PHE A 206 6.38 17.36 -5.02
CA PHE A 206 6.12 18.54 -5.82
C PHE A 206 4.73 19.13 -5.55
N SER A 207 4.63 20.45 -5.71
CA SER A 207 3.36 21.17 -5.82
C SER A 207 3.13 21.64 -7.25
N ASP A 208 1.91 22.12 -7.51
CA ASP A 208 1.66 22.96 -8.67
C ASP A 208 2.64 24.13 -8.73
N LYS A 209 2.97 24.54 -9.95
CA LYS A 209 3.69 25.78 -10.18
C LYS A 209 2.79 26.94 -9.76
N LYS A 210 3.22 27.69 -8.74
CA LYS A 210 2.57 28.97 -8.44
C LYS A 210 2.62 29.80 -9.71
N ALA A 211 1.45 30.21 -10.21
CA ALA A 211 1.41 31.29 -11.19
C ALA A 211 2.15 32.45 -10.53
N LEU A 212 3.22 32.94 -11.17
CA LEU A 212 3.84 34.20 -10.78
C LEU A 212 2.73 35.25 -10.90
N GLN A 213 2.17 35.67 -9.77
CA GLN A 213 1.38 36.89 -9.66
C GLN A 213 2.34 38.07 -9.59
#